data_AF-S6VBI3-F1
#
_entry.id   AF-S6VBI3-F1
#
_cell.length_a   1.000
_cell.length_b   1.000
_cell.length_c   1.000
_cell.angle_alpha   90.00
_cell.angle_beta   90.00
_cell.angle_gamma   90.00
#
_symmetry.space_group_name_H-M   'P 1'
#
loop_
_entity.id
_entity.type
_entity.pdbx_description
1 polymer ?
#
loop_
_entity_poly.entity_id
_entity_poly.type
_entity_poly.pdbx_seq_one_letter_code
_entity_poly.pdbx_strand_id
1 'polypeptide(L)'
;EVTIGVEGGEALALKTMNPRLGILGGLSILGTSGIVRPFSCAAYIASIHQGIDVATTNGYRHIAACTGNASEDTMRRIYNIPDIALIEMGDFVGAVLKHLRKVSVDKLSLCGGFGKISKLAAGHMDLHSRHSSIDLPQLALWAADVGAD
;
A
#
# COMPACT_ATOMS: atom_id res chain seq x y z
N GLU A 1 -24.28 33.35 12.39
CA GLU A 1 -23.02 32.66 12.02
C GLU A 1 -23.08 31.26 12.59
N VAL A 2 -22.64 30.23 11.84
CA VAL A 2 -22.70 28.82 12.28
C VAL A 2 -21.32 28.20 12.05
N THR A 3 -20.78 27.57 13.10
CA THR A 3 -19.48 26.88 13.06
C THR A 3 -19.71 25.38 13.13
N ILE A 4 -19.01 24.62 12.28
CA ILE A 4 -19.06 23.15 12.26
C ILE A 4 -17.68 22.64 12.63
N GLY A 5 -17.62 21.67 13.54
CA GLY A 5 -16.39 21.02 13.97
C GLY A 5 -16.63 19.55 14.30
N VAL A 6 -15.55 18.79 14.36
CA VAL A 6 -15.57 17.38 14.75
C VAL A 6 -14.94 17.26 16.14
N GLU A 7 -15.74 16.87 17.12
CA GLU A 7 -15.25 16.63 18.48
C GLU A 7 -14.20 15.51 18.48
N GLY A 8 -13.03 15.78 19.08
CA GLY A 8 -11.90 14.85 19.06
C GLY A 8 -11.29 14.61 17.67
N GLY A 9 -11.58 15.47 16.69
CA GLY A 9 -11.16 15.29 15.30
C GLY A 9 -9.64 15.15 15.12
N GLU A 10 -8.84 15.88 15.90
CA GLU A 10 -7.38 15.78 15.86
C GLU A 10 -6.88 14.37 16.26
N ALA A 11 -7.39 13.83 17.37
CA ALA A 11 -7.02 12.49 17.84
C ALA A 11 -7.50 11.38 16.90
N LEU A 12 -8.68 11.56 16.28
CA LEU A 12 -9.21 10.64 15.28
C LEU A 12 -8.41 10.67 13.98
N ALA A 13 -7.92 11.84 13.55
CA ALA A 13 -7.12 11.98 12.33
C ALA A 13 -5.84 11.15 12.36
N LEU A 14 -5.23 10.95 13.53
CA LEU A 14 -4.05 10.09 13.70
C LEU A 14 -4.32 8.61 13.38
N LYS A 15 -5.60 8.20 13.35
CA LYS A 15 -6.04 6.84 13.01
C LYS A 15 -6.51 6.71 11.57
N THR A 16 -6.32 7.75 10.74
CA THR A 16 -6.68 7.74 9.32
C THR A 16 -5.45 7.96 8.45
N MET A 17 -5.65 7.97 7.13
CA MET A 17 -4.61 8.32 6.17
C MET A 17 -4.31 9.83 6.11
N ASN A 18 -5.06 10.67 6.83
CA ASN A 18 -4.94 12.14 6.77
C ASN A 18 -3.50 12.65 6.97
N PRO A 19 -2.73 12.18 7.99
CA PRO A 19 -1.37 12.66 8.19
C PRO A 19 -0.46 12.35 7.00
N ARG A 20 -0.64 11.18 6.36
CA ARG A 20 0.13 10.79 5.15
C ARG A 20 -0.20 11.67 3.95
N LEU A 21 -1.40 12.24 3.91
CA LEU A 21 -1.85 13.19 2.89
C LEU A 21 -1.50 14.65 3.22
N GLY A 22 -0.80 14.91 4.34
CA GLY A 22 -0.45 16.26 4.80
C GLY A 22 -1.60 17.00 5.50
N ILE A 23 -2.67 16.31 5.87
CA ILE A 23 -3.82 16.88 6.58
C ILE A 23 -3.57 16.72 8.08
N LEU A 24 -3.26 17.85 8.73
CA LEU A 24 -2.86 17.92 10.13
C LEU A 24 -3.91 18.65 10.98
N GLY A 25 -3.96 18.35 12.27
CA GLY A 25 -4.83 19.04 13.23
C GLY A 25 -6.33 18.71 13.11
N GLY A 26 -6.73 17.75 12.26
CA GLY A 26 -8.15 17.42 12.12
C GLY A 26 -8.51 16.38 11.05
N LEU A 27 -9.80 16.07 11.00
CA LEU A 27 -10.40 15.18 10.01
C LEU A 27 -10.79 15.94 8.74
N SER A 28 -10.87 15.21 7.62
CA SER A 28 -11.36 15.75 6.36
C SER A 28 -12.86 15.57 6.29
N ILE A 29 -13.61 16.65 6.10
CA ILE A 29 -15.05 16.59 5.80
C ILE A 29 -15.17 16.46 4.28
N LEU A 30 -15.43 15.24 3.82
CA LEU A 30 -15.47 14.87 2.41
C LEU A 30 -16.87 14.33 2.06
N GLY A 31 -17.27 14.52 0.80
CA GLY A 31 -18.52 13.98 0.26
C GLY A 31 -19.37 15.06 -0.37
N THR A 32 -19.44 15.06 -1.69
CA THR A 32 -20.30 16.00 -2.45
C THR A 32 -21.75 15.52 -2.52
N SER A 33 -22.00 14.22 -2.34
CA SER A 33 -23.32 13.60 -2.46
C SER A 33 -24.02 13.29 -1.14
N GLY A 34 -23.30 13.34 -0.02
CA GLY A 34 -23.81 12.90 1.30
C GLY A 34 -24.04 11.39 1.44
N ILE A 35 -23.64 10.57 0.46
CA ILE A 35 -23.81 9.10 0.50
C ILE A 35 -22.46 8.42 0.73
N VAL A 36 -22.35 7.64 1.81
CA VAL A 36 -21.19 6.78 2.08
C VAL A 36 -21.35 5.45 1.34
N ARG A 37 -20.42 5.16 0.43
CA ARG A 37 -20.33 3.84 -0.20
C ARG A 37 -19.39 2.96 0.62
N PRO A 38 -19.79 1.71 0.94
CA PRO A 38 -18.92 0.79 1.67
C PRO A 38 -17.65 0.50 0.87
N PHE A 39 -16.62 0.13 1.62
CA PHE A 39 -15.30 -0.15 1.10
C PHE A 39 -15.37 -1.28 0.05
N SER A 40 -14.89 -1.00 -1.17
CA SER A 40 -14.88 -1.94 -2.29
C SER A 40 -13.45 -2.15 -2.80
N CYS A 41 -13.20 -3.23 -3.56
CA CYS A 41 -11.90 -3.44 -4.20
C CYS A 41 -11.48 -2.24 -5.07
N ALA A 42 -12.43 -1.60 -5.76
CA ALA A 42 -12.17 -0.40 -6.54
C ALA A 42 -11.73 0.78 -5.66
N ALA A 43 -12.32 0.94 -4.47
CA ALA A 43 -11.91 1.97 -3.52
C ALA A 43 -10.51 1.72 -2.95
N TYR A 44 -10.15 0.45 -2.65
CA TYR A 44 -8.80 0.09 -2.21
C TYR A 44 -7.76 0.35 -3.32
N ILE A 45 -8.07 -0.01 -4.57
CA ILE A 45 -7.17 0.27 -5.70
C ILE A 45 -6.98 1.79 -5.88
N ALA A 46 -8.05 2.58 -5.75
CA ALA A 46 -7.97 4.02 -5.84
C ALA A 46 -7.09 4.62 -4.72
N SER A 47 -7.15 4.09 -3.48
CA SER A 47 -6.28 4.56 -2.39
C SER A 47 -4.81 4.23 -2.63
N ILE A 48 -4.50 3.07 -3.24
CA ILE A 48 -3.13 2.75 -3.68
C ILE A 48 -2.63 3.80 -4.67
N HIS A 49 -3.43 4.11 -5.70
CA HIS A 49 -3.06 5.09 -6.72
C HIS A 49 -2.83 6.48 -6.12
N GLN A 50 -3.75 6.93 -5.26
CA GLN A 50 -3.61 8.19 -4.54
C GLN A 50 -2.36 8.25 -3.68
N GLY A 51 -2.03 7.17 -2.96
CA GLY A 51 -0.80 7.11 -2.16
C GLY A 51 0.46 7.29 -3.02
N ILE A 52 0.51 6.60 -4.17
CA ILE A 52 1.63 6.73 -5.12
C ILE A 52 1.70 8.16 -5.69
N ASP A 53 0.57 8.73 -6.09
CA ASP A 53 0.50 10.08 -6.66
C ASP A 53 0.95 11.13 -5.64
N VAL A 54 0.54 11.00 -4.38
CA VAL A 54 0.94 11.89 -3.30
C VAL A 54 2.44 11.77 -3.02
N ALA A 55 2.98 10.55 -2.92
CA ALA A 55 4.42 10.33 -2.72
C ALA A 55 5.24 10.99 -3.84
N THR A 56 4.87 10.70 -5.09
CA THR A 56 5.62 11.16 -6.26
C THR A 56 5.50 12.66 -6.49
N THR A 57 4.33 13.26 -6.25
CA THR A 57 4.12 14.71 -6.30
C THR A 57 4.95 15.44 -5.25
N ASN A 58 5.16 14.83 -4.08
CA ASN A 58 6.04 15.36 -3.03
C ASN A 58 7.53 15.06 -3.26
N GLY A 59 7.91 14.59 -4.45
CA GLY A 59 9.31 14.38 -4.85
C GLY A 59 9.92 13.04 -4.42
N TYR A 60 9.14 12.15 -3.79
CA TYR A 60 9.64 10.82 -3.45
C TYR A 60 9.66 9.91 -4.67
N ARG A 61 10.87 9.53 -5.10
CA ARG A 61 11.11 8.65 -6.25
C ARG A 61 11.46 7.22 -5.88
N HIS A 62 11.72 6.94 -4.60
CA HIS A 62 11.80 5.59 -4.07
C HIS A 62 10.56 5.34 -3.22
N ILE A 63 9.69 4.43 -3.67
CA ILE A 63 8.49 4.04 -2.94
C ILE A 63 8.56 2.57 -2.51
N ALA A 64 7.88 2.24 -1.42
CA ALA A 64 7.77 0.88 -0.91
C ALA A 64 6.30 0.43 -0.91
N ALA A 65 5.98 -0.62 -1.67
CA ALA A 65 4.65 -1.21 -1.68
C ALA A 65 4.61 -2.43 -0.73
N CYS A 66 3.79 -2.30 0.31
CA CYS A 66 3.76 -3.16 1.48
C CYS A 66 2.44 -3.93 1.56
N THR A 67 2.52 -5.22 1.92
CA THR A 67 1.33 -6.08 2.03
C THR A 67 0.54 -5.92 3.33
N GLY A 68 1.00 -5.07 4.26
CA GLY A 68 0.39 -4.75 5.55
C GLY A 68 1.38 -4.11 6.54
N ASN A 69 0.94 -3.89 7.78
CA ASN A 69 1.69 -3.14 8.81
C ASN A 69 3.10 -3.68 9.08
N ALA A 70 3.26 -5.01 9.23
CA ALA A 70 4.58 -5.60 9.50
C ALA A 70 5.60 -5.32 8.37
N SER A 71 5.15 -5.30 7.11
CA SER A 71 5.99 -4.92 5.98
C SER A 71 6.30 -3.42 5.97
N GLU A 72 5.35 -2.55 6.32
CA GLU A 72 5.62 -1.11 6.47
C GLU A 72 6.66 -0.85 7.57
N ASP A 73 6.47 -1.45 8.75
CA ASP A 73 7.40 -1.32 9.89
C ASP A 73 8.81 -1.77 9.52
N THR A 74 8.91 -2.85 8.73
CA THR A 74 10.19 -3.35 8.22
C THR A 74 10.84 -2.34 7.27
N MET A 75 10.09 -1.73 6.37
CA MET A 75 10.60 -0.72 5.44
C MET A 75 11.02 0.57 6.16
N ARG A 76 10.27 1.01 7.18
CA ARG A 76 10.69 2.12 8.05
C ARG A 76 12.01 1.80 8.74
N ARG A 77 12.11 0.62 9.36
CA ARG A 77 13.27 0.27 10.18
C ARG A 77 14.54 -0.01 9.38
N ILE A 78 14.43 -0.74 8.26
CA ILE A 78 15.61 -1.22 7.51
C ILE A 78 16.03 -0.22 6.43
N TYR A 79 15.07 0.41 5.76
CA TYR A 79 15.33 1.29 4.61
C TYR A 79 15.05 2.76 4.89
N ASN A 80 14.62 3.11 6.12
CA ASN A 80 14.28 4.48 6.53
C ASN A 80 13.32 5.16 5.54
N ILE A 81 12.39 4.39 4.97
CA ILE A 81 11.40 4.90 4.03
C ILE A 81 10.39 5.76 4.82
N PRO A 82 10.17 7.02 4.42
CA PRO A 82 9.22 7.89 5.08
C PRO A 82 7.77 7.43 4.83
N ASP A 83 6.87 7.71 5.79
CA ASP A 83 5.48 7.24 5.75
C ASP A 83 4.72 7.59 4.47
N ILE A 84 4.99 8.77 3.90
CA ILE A 84 4.40 9.22 2.65
C ILE A 84 4.79 8.34 1.44
N ALA A 85 5.94 7.66 1.51
CA ALA A 85 6.43 6.74 0.48
C ALA A 85 6.13 5.26 0.79
N LEU A 86 5.44 4.98 1.89
CA LEU A 86 4.91 3.66 2.24
C LEU A 86 3.50 3.51 1.66
N ILE A 87 3.35 2.61 0.70
CA ILE A 87 2.09 2.34 0.02
C ILE A 87 1.54 1.01 0.55
N GLU A 88 0.42 1.08 1.26
CA GLU A 88 -0.32 -0.12 1.68
C GLU A 88 -1.04 -0.72 0.47
N MET A 89 -0.45 -1.75 -0.15
CA MET A 89 -1.02 -2.39 -1.35
C MET A 89 -1.87 -3.61 -1.04
N GLY A 90 -1.77 -4.15 0.18
CA GLY A 90 -2.43 -5.40 0.57
C GLY A 90 -2.00 -6.55 -0.35
N ASP A 91 -2.95 -7.09 -1.11
CA ASP A 91 -2.72 -8.18 -2.06
C ASP A 91 -2.66 -7.72 -3.54
N PHE A 92 -2.88 -6.43 -3.80
CA PHE A 92 -3.10 -5.88 -5.14
C PHE A 92 -1.81 -5.36 -5.79
N VAL A 93 -0.78 -6.19 -5.89
CA VAL A 93 0.50 -5.79 -6.53
C VAL A 93 0.31 -5.38 -8.00
N GLY A 94 -0.62 -6.03 -8.72
CA GLY A 94 -0.97 -5.64 -10.09
C GLY A 94 -1.49 -4.19 -10.19
N ALA A 95 -2.21 -3.72 -9.16
CA ALA A 95 -2.69 -2.34 -9.12
C ALA A 95 -1.54 -1.33 -9.01
N VAL A 96 -0.52 -1.64 -8.20
CA VAL A 96 0.71 -0.85 -8.08
C VAL A 96 1.46 -0.83 -9.40
N LEU A 97 1.81 -2.00 -9.94
CA LEU A 97 2.62 -2.12 -11.15
C LEU A 97 1.93 -1.48 -12.38
N LYS A 98 0.61 -1.61 -12.49
CA LYS A 98 -0.16 -0.97 -13.58
C LYS A 98 -0.15 0.55 -13.47
N HIS A 99 -0.21 1.10 -12.26
CA HIS A 99 -0.18 2.55 -12.05
C HIS A 99 1.21 3.15 -12.32
N LEU A 100 2.27 2.44 -11.91
CA LEU A 100 3.66 2.86 -12.16
C LEU A 100 4.08 2.88 -13.64
N ARG A 101 3.28 2.29 -14.54
CA ARG A 101 3.45 2.50 -15.98
C ARG A 101 3.12 3.93 -16.41
N LYS A 102 2.29 4.64 -15.63
CA LYS A 102 1.86 6.03 -15.91
C LYS A 102 2.66 7.04 -15.08
N VAL A 103 3.08 6.64 -13.88
CA VAL A 103 3.82 7.50 -12.94
C VAL A 103 5.18 6.87 -12.68
N SER A 104 6.25 7.53 -13.16
CA SER A 104 7.60 6.99 -13.02
C SER A 104 8.16 7.21 -11.61
N VAL A 105 8.76 6.14 -11.09
CA VAL A 105 9.57 6.13 -9.87
C VAL A 105 10.94 5.56 -10.23
N ASP A 106 11.99 6.04 -9.57
CA ASP A 106 13.36 5.57 -9.83
C ASP A 106 13.58 4.20 -9.20
N LYS A 107 12.87 3.91 -8.10
CA LYS A 107 12.97 2.66 -7.37
C LYS A 107 11.65 2.25 -6.75
N LEU A 108 11.27 0.99 -6.97
CA LEU A 108 10.20 0.33 -6.27
C LEU A 108 10.78 -0.77 -5.38
N SER A 109 10.42 -0.77 -4.10
CA SER A 109 10.68 -1.89 -3.20
C SER A 109 9.37 -2.58 -2.84
N LEU A 110 9.31 -3.89 -3.01
CA LEU A 110 8.16 -4.70 -2.59
C LEU A 110 8.50 -5.38 -1.26
N CYS A 111 7.61 -5.25 -0.27
CA CYS A 111 7.78 -5.94 1.01
C CYS A 111 6.50 -6.66 1.42
N GLY A 112 6.65 -7.93 1.76
CA GLY A 112 5.56 -8.76 2.24
C GLY A 112 6.08 -10.07 2.80
N GLY A 113 5.18 -10.82 3.43
CA GLY A 113 5.49 -12.16 3.91
C GLY A 113 5.84 -13.11 2.75
N PHE A 114 6.66 -14.13 3.04
CA PHE A 114 7.18 -15.06 2.03
C PHE A 114 6.06 -15.59 1.12
N GLY A 115 4.92 -16.02 1.66
CA GLY A 115 3.82 -16.58 0.87
C GLY A 115 3.25 -15.62 -0.17
N LYS A 116 3.17 -14.31 0.10
CA LYS A 116 2.71 -13.31 -0.88
C LYS A 116 3.79 -13.06 -1.94
N ILE A 117 5.05 -12.95 -1.52
CA ILE A 117 6.17 -12.71 -2.43
C ILE A 117 6.41 -13.92 -3.34
N SER A 118 6.29 -15.15 -2.85
CA SER A 118 6.38 -16.38 -3.63
C SER A 118 5.32 -16.44 -4.73
N LYS A 119 4.07 -16.04 -4.43
CA LYS A 119 3.00 -15.95 -5.43
C LYS A 119 3.31 -14.93 -6.53
N LEU A 120 3.86 -13.78 -6.15
CA LEU A 120 4.32 -12.79 -7.12
C LEU A 120 5.46 -13.34 -7.99
N ALA A 121 6.43 -14.03 -7.39
CA ALA A 121 7.52 -14.67 -8.13
C ALA A 121 6.99 -15.73 -9.12
N ALA A 122 5.90 -16.41 -8.79
CA ALA A 122 5.17 -17.32 -9.69
C ALA A 122 4.31 -16.60 -10.76
N GLY A 123 4.31 -15.26 -10.79
CA GLY A 123 3.62 -14.45 -11.80
C GLY A 123 2.21 -13.99 -11.43
N HIS A 124 1.74 -14.25 -10.20
CA HIS A 124 0.42 -13.78 -9.77
C HIS A 124 0.41 -12.28 -9.45
N MET A 125 -0.58 -11.57 -10.02
CA MET A 125 -0.79 -10.13 -9.82
C MET A 125 -1.79 -9.80 -8.70
N ASP A 126 -2.48 -10.81 -8.19
CA ASP A 126 -3.33 -10.78 -7.00
C ASP A 126 -2.84 -11.87 -6.03
N LEU A 127 -2.41 -11.44 -4.85
CA LEU A 127 -1.74 -12.30 -3.87
C LEU A 127 -2.70 -12.92 -2.85
N HIS A 128 -3.99 -12.60 -2.97
CA HIS A 128 -5.02 -13.10 -2.06
C HIS A 128 -5.19 -14.61 -2.22
N SER A 129 -5.31 -15.34 -1.11
CA SER A 129 -5.38 -16.81 -1.08
C SER A 129 -6.52 -17.42 -1.90
N ARG A 130 -7.60 -16.66 -2.13
CA ARG A 130 -8.70 -17.09 -3.00
C ARG A 130 -8.36 -17.08 -4.49
N HIS A 131 -7.41 -16.25 -4.91
CA HIS A 131 -7.05 -16.07 -6.32
C HIS A 131 -5.72 -16.75 -6.69
N SER A 132 -4.86 -16.98 -5.70
CA SER A 132 -3.57 -17.62 -5.88
C SER A 132 -3.18 -18.43 -4.65
N SER A 133 -2.48 -19.54 -4.88
CA SER A 133 -1.95 -20.42 -3.84
C SER A 133 -0.43 -20.39 -3.84
N ILE A 134 0.18 -20.76 -2.72
CA ILE A 134 1.63 -20.95 -2.66
C ILE A 134 1.95 -22.28 -3.36
N ASP A 135 2.87 -22.24 -4.32
CA ASP A 135 3.43 -23.44 -4.94
C ASP A 135 4.69 -23.87 -4.19
N LEU A 136 4.51 -24.77 -3.22
CA LEU A 136 5.62 -25.30 -2.41
C LEU A 136 6.61 -26.15 -3.24
N PRO A 137 6.17 -27.02 -4.17
CA PRO A 137 7.09 -27.70 -5.09
C PRO A 137 7.97 -26.73 -5.89
N GLN A 138 7.39 -25.66 -6.45
CA GLN A 138 8.14 -24.65 -7.18
C GLN A 138 9.15 -23.92 -6.27
N LEU A 139 8.76 -23.59 -5.03
CA LEU A 139 9.68 -22.99 -4.06
C LEU A 139 10.83 -23.92 -3.70
N ALA A 140 10.57 -25.21 -3.53
CA ALA A 140 11.61 -26.20 -3.26
C ALA A 140 12.60 -26.30 -4.43
N LEU A 141 12.10 -26.28 -5.68
CA LEU A 141 12.95 -26.25 -6.87
C LEU A 141 13.83 -25.00 -6.91
N TRP A 142 13.26 -23.81 -6.70
CA TRP A 142 14.03 -22.58 -6.66
C TRP A 142 15.04 -22.51 -5.50
N ALA A 143 14.71 -23.13 -4.36
CA ALA A 143 15.62 -23.23 -3.23
C ALA A 143 16.79 -24.17 -3.56
N ALA A 144 16.53 -25.32 -4.20
CA ALA A 144 17.55 -26.25 -4.65
C ALA A 144 18.47 -25.62 -5.70
N ASP A 145 17.93 -24.80 -6.62
CA ASP A 145 18.71 -24.06 -7.62
C ASP A 145 19.75 -23.09 -7.00
N VAL A 146 19.52 -22.66 -5.75
CA VAL A 146 20.45 -21.82 -4.98
C VAL A 146 21.21 -22.59 -3.88
N GLY A 147 21.13 -23.92 -3.88
CA GLY A 147 21.91 -24.81 -3.02
C GLY A 147 21.26 -25.19 -1.69
N ALA A 148 19.93 -25.11 -1.56
CA ALA A 148 19.23 -25.66 -0.40
C ALA A 148 18.97 -27.18 -0.56
N ASP A 149 19.02 -27.91 0.57
CA ASP A 149 18.74 -29.35 0.67
C ASP A 149 17.25 -29.67 0.88
#